data_AF-A0A2G6FHL1-F1
#
_entry.id   AF-A0A2G6FHL1-F1
#
_cell.length_a   1.000
_cell.length_b   1.000
_cell.length_c   1.000
_cell.angle_alpha   90.00
_cell.angle_beta   90.00
_cell.angle_gamma   90.00
#
_symmetry.space_group_name_H-M   'P 1'
#
loop_
_entity.id
_entity.type
_entity.pdbx_description
1 polymer ?
#
loop_
_entity_poly.entity_id
_entity_poly.type
_entity_poly.pdbx_seq_one_letter_code
_entity_poly.pdbx_strand_id
1 'polypeptide(L)' 'MKRLPIGIQTFREIRTENHVYIDKTGIAANLVQNYKYVFLARPR' A
#
# COMPACT_ATOMS: atom_id res chain seq x y z
N MET A 1 6.61 18.54 -2.71
CA MET A 1 6.82 17.30 -1.90
C MET A 1 5.47 16.87 -1.33
N LYS A 2 5.09 15.59 -1.44
CA LYS A 2 3.88 15.07 -0.79
C LYS A 2 4.22 14.50 0.60
N ARG A 3 3.35 14.64 1.60
CA ARG A 3 3.60 14.18 2.98
C ARG A 3 3.51 12.66 3.06
N LEU A 4 4.57 11.99 3.49
CA LEU A 4 4.57 10.54 3.68
C LEU A 4 4.00 10.21 5.07
N PRO A 5 3.19 9.14 5.21
CA PRO A 5 2.61 8.75 6.51
C PRO A 5 3.64 8.01 7.38
N ILE A 6 4.79 8.63 7.65
CA ILE A 6 5.85 8.03 8.47
C ILE A 6 5.46 8.16 9.94
N GLY A 7 5.40 7.03 10.65
CA GLY A 7 5.04 6.99 12.07
C GLY A 7 3.54 7.01 12.36
N ILE A 8 2.69 7.11 11.33
CA ILE A 8 1.22 7.05 11.46
C ILE A 8 0.75 5.63 11.16
N GLN A 9 0.07 5.00 12.12
CA GLN A 9 -0.50 3.66 11.96
C GLN A 9 -2.00 3.69 11.63
N THR A 10 -2.67 4.81 11.90
CA THR A 10 -4.11 4.93 11.75
C THR A 10 -4.47 5.32 10.32
N PHE A 11 -5.22 4.45 9.62
CA PHE A 11 -5.66 4.74 8.24
C PHE A 11 -6.51 6.02 8.13
N ARG A 12 -7.33 6.30 9.16
CA ARG A 12 -8.15 7.52 9.21
C ARG A 12 -7.28 8.78 9.12
N GLU A 13 -6.22 8.87 9.92
CA GLU A 13 -5.28 10.00 9.93
C GLU A 13 -4.60 10.18 8.57
N ILE A 14 -4.17 9.09 7.93
CA ILE A 14 -3.58 9.13 6.60
C ILE A 14 -4.55 9.77 5.58
N ARG A 15 -5.84 9.42 5.64
CA ARG A 15 -6.86 9.95 4.73
C ARG A 15 -7.30 11.38 5.05
N THR A 16 -7.39 11.75 6.33
CA THR A 16 -7.91 13.07 6.74
C THR A 16 -6.83 14.14 6.72
N GLU A 17 -5.57 13.79 6.94
CA GLU A 17 -4.46 14.75 7.03
C GLU A 17 -3.69 14.93 5.70
N ASN A 18 -4.29 14.49 4.59
CA ASN A 18 -3.75 14.64 3.24
C ASN A 18 -2.35 14.03 3.06
N HIS A 19 -2.11 12.88 3.69
CA HIS A 19 -0.89 12.08 3.47
C HIS A 19 -0.99 11.31 2.15
N VAL A 20 0.17 10.92 1.60
CA VAL A 20 0.23 10.02 0.45
C VAL A 20 -0.31 8.66 0.86
N TYR A 21 -1.37 8.24 0.18
CA TYR A 21 -1.90 6.89 0.23
C TYR A 21 -1.91 6.30 -1.17
N ILE A 22 -1.38 5.09 -1.32
CA ILE A 22 -1.38 4.34 -2.58
C ILE A 22 -2.25 3.11 -2.37
N ASP A 23 -3.39 3.07 -3.04
CA ASP A 23 -4.25 1.89 -3.02
C ASP A 23 -3.62 0.78 -3.86
N LYS A 24 -3.40 -0.38 -3.22
CA LYS A 24 -2.84 -1.59 -3.83
C LYS A 24 -3.81 -2.77 -3.75
N THR A 25 -5.06 -2.51 -3.35
CA THR A 25 -6.07 -3.55 -3.09
C THR A 25 -6.30 -4.41 -4.33
N GLY A 26 -6.43 -3.79 -5.51
CA GLY A 26 -6.63 -4.52 -6.77
C GLY A 26 -5.45 -5.43 -7.13
N ILE A 27 -4.22 -4.96 -6.90
CA ILE A 27 -3.00 -5.74 -7.16
C ILE A 27 -2.95 -6.94 -6.21
N ALA A 28 -3.22 -6.72 -4.92
CA ALA A 28 -3.24 -7.79 -3.93
C ALA A 28 -4.33 -8.84 -4.24
N ALA A 29 -5.53 -8.40 -4.60
CA ALA A 29 -6.63 -9.29 -4.98
C ALA A 29 -6.27 -10.16 -6.19
N ASN A 30 -5.68 -9.56 -7.23
CA ASN A 30 -5.23 -10.30 -8.41
C ASN A 30 -4.17 -11.36 -8.06
N LEU A 31 -3.21 -11.03 -7.20
CA LEU A 31 -2.18 -11.97 -6.76
C LEU A 31 -2.78 -13.17 -6.02
N VAL A 32 -3.69 -12.92 -5.08
CA VAL A 32 -4.34 -13.98 -4.29
C VAL A 32 -5.22 -14.87 -5.14
N GLN A 33 -5.94 -14.31 -6.11
CA GLN A 33 -6.87 -15.07 -6.94
C GLN A 33 -6.19 -15.92 -8.02
N ASN A 34 -5.09 -15.43 -8.60
CA ASN A 34 -4.51 -16.03 -9.81
C ASN A 34 -3.23 -16.83 -9.55
N TYR A 35 -2.61 -16.70 -8.37
CA TYR A 35 -1.31 -17.31 -8.11
C TYR A 35 -1.29 -18.05 -6.77
N LYS A 36 -0.72 -19.25 -6.75
CA LYS A 36 -0.52 -20.05 -5.54
C LYS A 36 0.77 -19.70 -4.79
N TYR A 37 1.80 -19.30 -5.52
CA TYR A 37 3.10 -18.88 -4.99
C TYR A 37 3.57 -17.62 -5.71
N VAL A 38 3.90 -16.57 -4.95
CA VAL A 38 4.33 -15.27 -5.49
C VAL A 38 5.59 -14.83 -4.74
N PHE A 39 6.67 -14.55 -5.49
CA PHE A 39 7.89 -13.96 -4.95
C PHE A 39 7.94 -12.48 -5.33
N LEU A 40 7.78 -11.61 -4.33
CA LEU A 40 7.92 -10.17 -4.51
C LEU A 40 9.39 -9.78 -4.32
N ALA A 41 10.10 -9.59 -5.43
CA ALA A 41 11.41 -8.96 -5.37
C ALA A 41 11.24 -7.47 -5.08
N ARG A 42 12.01 -6.92 -4.13
CA ARG A 42 12.18 -5.47 -3.99
C ARG A 42 13.40 -5.08 -4.83
N PRO A 43 13.24 -4.43 -6.00
CA PRO A 43 14.37 -3.83 -6.69
C PRO A 43 14.97 -2.77 -5.77
N ARG A 44 16.28 -2.83 -5.55
CA ARG A 44 17.03 -1.78 -4.86
C ARG A 44 17.52 -0.76 -5.85
#